data_AF-A0A938N8D4-F1
#
_entry.id   AF-A0A938N8D4-F1
#
_cell.length_a   1.000
_cell.length_b   1.000
_cell.length_c   1.000
_cell.angle_alpha   90.00
_cell.angle_beta   90.00
_cell.angle_gamma   90.00
#
_symmetry.space_group_name_H-M   'P 1'
#
loop_
_entity.id
_entity.type
_entity.pdbx_description
1 polymer ?
#
loop_
_entity_poly.entity_id
_entity_poly.type
_entity_poly.pdbx_seq_one_letter_code
_entity_poly.pdbx_strand_id
1 'polypeptide(L)'
;MDHGPSDPRQRPAQPEHPMVLEGGVADGSTRLMLRMLAEDLLRSGVGPADLLAMSRDPNYQALYAVRAALGDADTDRQIREAADRVGVARFRHWEETASFAPATLTVSARPDAAAEGD
;
A
#
# COMPACT_ATOMS: atom_id res chain seq x y z
N MET A 1 -5.81 32.99 -17.29
CA MET A 1 -5.08 31.72 -17.54
C MET A 1 -6.11 30.64 -17.37
N ASP A 2 -6.41 29.93 -18.46
CA ASP A 2 -7.44 28.89 -18.47
C ASP A 2 -6.85 27.62 -17.85
N HIS A 3 -7.30 27.28 -16.65
CA HIS A 3 -6.97 26.01 -16.02
C HIS A 3 -7.82 24.96 -16.72
N GLY A 4 -7.24 24.31 -17.73
CA GLY A 4 -7.89 23.19 -18.42
C GLY A 4 -8.51 22.19 -17.44
N PRO A 5 -9.51 21.41 -17.87
CA PRO A 5 -10.36 20.62 -16.97
C PRO A 5 -9.50 19.79 -16.02
N SER A 6 -9.68 20.03 -14.71
CA SER A 6 -8.87 19.42 -13.65
C SER A 6 -9.07 17.91 -13.52
N ASP A 7 -10.08 17.35 -14.21
CA ASP A 7 -10.37 15.92 -14.26
C ASP A 7 -9.71 15.29 -15.50
N PRO A 8 -8.67 14.45 -15.32
CA PRO A 8 -7.97 13.80 -16.43
C PRO A 8 -8.88 12.96 -17.33
N ARG A 9 -10.03 12.49 -16.82
CA ARG A 9 -11.01 11.70 -17.58
C ARG A 9 -11.80 12.53 -18.58
N GLN A 10 -11.83 13.85 -18.39
CA GLN A 10 -12.53 14.79 -19.28
C GLN A 10 -11.60 15.36 -20.36
N ARG A 11 -10.30 15.03 -20.32
CA ARG A 11 -9.36 15.44 -21.36
C ARG A 11 -9.71 14.69 -22.65
N PRO A 12 -9.89 15.39 -23.78
CA PRO A 12 -10.08 14.75 -25.07
C PRO A 12 -8.93 13.79 -25.37
N ALA A 13 -9.24 12.61 -25.91
CA ALA A 13 -8.22 11.70 -26.42
C ALA A 13 -7.43 12.42 -27.52
N GLN A 14 -6.11 12.49 -27.36
CA GLN A 14 -5.22 13.03 -28.38
C GLN A 14 -4.71 11.89 -29.28
N PRO A 15 -4.36 12.14 -30.54
CA PRO A 15 -3.89 11.11 -31.47
C PRO A 15 -2.71 10.27 -30.94
N GLU A 16 -1.87 10.85 -30.10
CA GLU A 16 -0.72 10.21 -29.45
C GLU A 16 -1.08 9.38 -28.21
N HIS A 17 -2.31 9.45 -27.72
CA HIS A 17 -2.72 8.65 -26.56
C HIS A 17 -2.90 7.18 -26.97
N PRO A 18 -2.35 6.22 -26.21
CA PRO A 18 -2.61 4.82 -26.45
C PRO A 18 -4.10 4.55 -26.17
N MET A 19 -4.88 4.45 -27.25
CA MET A 19 -6.31 4.13 -27.21
C MET A 19 -6.56 2.63 -27.01
N VAL A 20 -5.51 1.82 -27.08
CA VAL A 20 -5.55 0.37 -26.96
C VAL A 20 -4.67 -0.03 -25.79
N LEU A 21 -5.27 -0.76 -24.84
CA LEU A 21 -4.51 -1.46 -23.81
C LEU A 21 -4.00 -2.76 -24.44
N GLU A 22 -2.72 -2.79 -24.81
CA GLU A 22 -2.08 -4.01 -25.30
C GLU A 22 -1.61 -4.84 -24.10
N GLY A 23 -2.24 -6.00 -23.90
CA GLY A 23 -1.80 -7.02 -22.95
C GLY A 23 -1.14 -8.17 -23.69
N GLY A 24 0.06 -8.58 -23.25
CA GLY A 24 0.77 -9.75 -23.77
C GLY A 24 0.78 -10.90 -22.75
N VAL A 25 0.94 -12.13 -23.25
CA VAL A 25 1.25 -13.27 -22.38
C VAL A 25 2.74 -13.22 -22.05
N ALA A 26 3.08 -13.12 -20.78
CA ALA A 26 4.46 -13.26 -20.32
C ALA A 26 4.74 -14.72 -20.01
N ASP A 27 5.84 -15.26 -20.56
CA ASP A 27 6.35 -16.57 -20.16
C ASP A 27 6.83 -16.49 -18.71
N GLY A 28 6.02 -17.00 -17.78
CA GLY A 28 6.27 -16.85 -16.36
C GLY A 28 5.50 -17.85 -15.53
N SER A 29 6.00 -18.11 -14.33
CA SER A 29 5.27 -18.89 -13.35
C SER A 29 4.09 -18.08 -12.82
N THR A 30 2.86 -18.47 -13.17
CA THR A 30 1.62 -17.87 -12.68
C THR A 30 1.59 -17.79 -11.15
N ARG A 31 2.16 -18.79 -10.47
CA ARG A 31 2.30 -18.78 -9.00
C ARG A 31 3.24 -17.71 -8.51
N LEU A 32 4.37 -17.49 -9.19
CA LEU A 32 5.30 -16.42 -8.84
C LEU A 32 4.66 -15.05 -9.06
N MET A 33 3.94 -14.87 -10.17
CA MET A 33 3.18 -13.65 -10.44
C MET A 33 2.13 -13.38 -9.37
N LEU A 34 1.33 -14.39 -9.00
CA LEU A 34 0.34 -14.28 -7.92
C LEU A 34 1.01 -13.85 -6.62
N ARG A 35 2.10 -14.51 -6.26
CA ARG A 35 2.84 -14.20 -5.04
C ARG A 35 3.33 -12.75 -5.02
N MET A 36 3.98 -12.30 -6.09
CA MET A 36 4.48 -10.93 -6.18
C MET A 36 3.34 -9.90 -6.05
N LEU A 37 2.24 -10.11 -6.78
CA LEU A 37 1.11 -9.19 -6.77
C LEU A 37 0.39 -9.19 -5.41
N ALA A 38 0.24 -10.35 -4.78
CA ALA A 38 -0.32 -10.48 -3.45
C ALA A 38 0.56 -9.76 -2.40
N GLU A 39 1.88 -9.99 -2.42
CA GLU A 39 2.81 -9.36 -1.48
C GLU A 39 2.82 -7.83 -1.62
N ASP A 40 2.73 -7.31 -2.85
CA ASP A 40 2.67 -5.86 -3.11
C ASP A 40 1.39 -5.21 -2.59
N LEU A 41 0.23 -5.82 -2.86
CA LEU A 41 -1.06 -5.32 -2.36
C LEU A 41 -1.16 -5.41 -0.83
N LEU A 42 -0.66 -6.48 -0.23
CA LEU A 42 -0.60 -6.63 1.23
C LEU A 42 0.28 -5.55 1.87
N ARG A 43 1.43 -5.23 1.28
CA ARG A 43 2.32 -4.13 1.75
C ARG A 43 1.69 -2.75 1.57
N SER A 44 0.83 -2.60 0.58
CA SER A 44 0.05 -1.38 0.34
C SER A 44 -1.16 -1.24 1.28
N GLY A 45 -1.38 -2.22 2.18
CA GLY A 45 -2.42 -2.17 3.20
C GLY A 45 -3.72 -2.90 2.85
N VAL A 46 -3.79 -3.58 1.70
CA VAL A 46 -4.95 -4.41 1.34
C VAL A 46 -5.04 -5.61 2.28
N GLY A 47 -6.22 -5.85 2.86
CA GLY A 47 -6.44 -7.01 3.73
C GLY A 47 -6.43 -8.34 2.97
N PRO A 48 -6.03 -9.47 3.60
CA PRO A 48 -6.08 -10.77 2.94
C PRO A 48 -7.49 -11.17 2.46
N ALA A 49 -8.53 -10.79 3.21
CA ALA A 49 -9.92 -11.04 2.83
C ALA A 49 -10.34 -10.23 1.59
N ASP A 50 -9.94 -8.96 1.52
CA ASP A 50 -10.19 -8.10 0.36
C ASP A 50 -9.44 -8.62 -0.86
N LEU A 51 -8.19 -9.04 -0.70
CA LEU A 51 -7.39 -9.62 -1.78
C LEU A 51 -8.02 -10.91 -2.33
N LEU A 52 -8.59 -11.75 -1.45
CA LEU A 52 -9.37 -12.93 -1.85
C LEU A 52 -10.63 -12.54 -2.63
N ALA A 53 -11.33 -11.48 -2.22
CA ALA A 53 -12.50 -10.97 -2.94
C ALA A 53 -12.13 -10.39 -4.31
N MET A 54 -11.09 -9.56 -4.38
CA MET A 54 -10.53 -9.00 -5.61
C MET A 54 -10.16 -10.10 -6.61
N SER A 55 -9.61 -11.23 -6.15
CA SER A 55 -9.28 -12.36 -7.03
C SER A 55 -10.46 -13.03 -7.72
N ARG A 56 -11.70 -12.75 -7.28
CA ARG A 56 -12.94 -13.28 -7.86
C ARG A 56 -13.68 -12.23 -8.69
N ASP A 57 -13.24 -10.98 -8.67
CA ASP A 57 -13.91 -9.87 -9.36
C ASP A 57 -13.22 -9.61 -10.72
N PRO A 58 -13.94 -9.69 -11.85
CA PRO A 58 -13.38 -9.49 -13.19
C PRO A 58 -12.85 -8.08 -13.44
N ASN A 59 -13.20 -7.09 -12.60
CA ASN A 59 -12.60 -5.76 -12.65
C ASN A 59 -11.10 -5.77 -12.29
N TYR A 60 -10.63 -6.79 -11.56
CA TYR A 60 -9.22 -7.01 -11.24
C TYR A 60 -8.61 -8.06 -12.16
N GLN A 61 -8.51 -7.72 -13.45
CA GLN A 61 -8.18 -8.66 -14.53
C GLN A 61 -6.94 -9.52 -14.26
N ALA A 62 -5.87 -8.96 -13.70
CA ALA A 62 -4.65 -9.72 -13.40
C ALA A 62 -4.90 -10.83 -12.36
N LEU A 63 -5.55 -10.50 -11.25
CA LEU A 63 -5.88 -11.47 -10.21
C LEU A 63 -6.92 -12.50 -10.69
N TYR A 64 -7.92 -12.02 -11.44
CA TYR A 64 -8.97 -12.87 -11.99
C TYR A 64 -8.42 -13.89 -12.99
N ALA A 65 -7.54 -13.46 -13.92
CA ALA A 65 -6.90 -14.34 -14.88
C ALA A 65 -5.97 -15.36 -14.21
N VAL A 66 -5.22 -14.94 -13.19
CA VAL A 66 -4.37 -15.83 -12.39
C VAL A 66 -5.21 -16.88 -11.65
N ARG A 67 -6.36 -16.50 -11.09
CA ARG A 67 -7.30 -17.45 -10.46
C ARG A 67 -7.83 -18.45 -11.47
N ALA A 68 -8.25 -17.99 -12.65
CA ALA A 68 -8.74 -18.88 -13.69
C ALA A 68 -7.67 -19.90 -14.14
N ALA A 69 -6.40 -19.50 -14.16
CA ALA A 69 -5.29 -20.37 -14.53
C ALA A 69 -4.86 -21.37 -13.43
N LEU A 70 -4.88 -20.96 -12.15
CA LEU A 70 -4.43 -21.81 -11.03
C LEU A 70 -5.56 -22.61 -10.37
N GLY A 71 -6.80 -22.17 -10.53
CA GLY A 71 -7.96 -22.69 -9.82
C GLY A 71 -8.13 -22.09 -8.42
N ASP A 72 -9.33 -22.27 -7.88
CA ASP A 72 -9.76 -21.56 -6.67
C ASP A 72 -8.95 -21.91 -5.43
N ALA A 73 -8.74 -23.20 -5.19
CA ALA A 73 -8.07 -23.70 -4.00
C ALA A 73 -6.58 -23.32 -3.97
N ASP A 74 -5.88 -23.41 -5.11
CA ASP A 74 -4.46 -23.03 -5.18
C ASP A 74 -4.30 -21.52 -4.99
N THR A 75 -5.14 -20.72 -5.64
CA THR A 75 -5.14 -19.26 -5.49
C THR A 75 -5.37 -18.83 -4.03
N ASP A 76 -6.40 -19.40 -3.39
CA ASP A 76 -6.71 -19.14 -1.98
C ASP A 76 -5.53 -19.48 -1.06
N ARG A 77 -4.87 -20.63 -1.29
CA ARG A 77 -3.69 -21.05 -0.52
C ARG A 77 -2.52 -20.08 -0.72
N GLN A 78 -2.18 -19.74 -1.97
CA GLN A 78 -1.06 -18.85 -2.27
C GLN A 78 -1.24 -17.45 -1.65
N ILE A 79 -2.46 -16.91 -1.66
CA ILE A 79 -2.76 -15.61 -1.04
C ILE A 79 -2.57 -15.68 0.49
N ARG A 80 -3.04 -16.74 1.15
CA ARG A 80 -2.84 -16.92 2.60
C ARG A 80 -1.36 -17.04 2.95
N GLU A 81 -0.61 -17.85 2.21
CA GLU A 81 0.83 -17.98 2.42
C GLU A 81 1.58 -16.66 2.20
N ALA A 82 1.17 -15.85 1.21
CA ALA A 82 1.73 -14.52 1.02
C ALA A 82 1.41 -13.59 2.21
N ALA A 83 0.18 -13.62 2.73
CA ALA A 83 -0.21 -12.87 3.91
C ALA A 83 0.60 -13.25 5.16
N ASP A 84 0.81 -14.56 5.37
CA ASP A 84 1.62 -15.08 6.47
C ASP A 84 3.09 -14.63 6.35
N ARG A 85 3.65 -14.61 5.13
CA ARG A 85 5.03 -14.16 4.86
C ARG A 85 5.23 -12.66 5.03
N VAL A 86 4.28 -11.83 4.57
CA VAL A 86 4.41 -10.37 4.64
C VAL A 86 4.39 -9.89 6.08
N GLY A 87 3.81 -10.67 7.01
CA GLY A 87 3.83 -10.35 8.43
C GLY A 87 3.22 -8.99 8.67
N VAL A 88 1.89 -8.89 8.54
CA VAL A 88 1.16 -7.62 8.44
C VAL A 88 1.58 -6.61 9.53
N ALA A 89 2.44 -5.65 9.17
CA ALA A 89 2.66 -4.46 9.97
C ALA A 89 1.39 -3.62 9.86
N ARG A 90 0.48 -3.80 10.82
CA ARG A 90 -0.79 -3.06 10.88
C ARG A 90 -0.54 -1.71 11.53
N PHE A 91 -0.53 -0.66 10.73
CA PHE A 91 -0.52 0.71 11.23
C PHE A 91 -1.96 1.16 11.46
N ARG A 92 -2.27 1.56 12.70
CA ARG A 92 -3.50 2.26 13.00
C ARG A 92 -3.16 3.74 13.08
N HIS A 93 -3.63 4.52 12.10
CA HIS A 93 -3.58 5.97 12.23
C HIS A 93 -4.62 6.40 13.27
N TRP A 94 -4.16 7.18 14.24
CA TRP A 94 -5.02 7.81 15.23
C TRP A 94 -4.57 9.24 15.37
N GLU A 95 -5.52 10.15 15.25
CA GLU A 95 -5.32 11.57 15.49
C GLU A 95 -6.00 11.93 16.81
N GLU A 96 -5.25 12.55 17.70
CA GLU A 96 -5.78 13.20 18.89
C GLU A 96 -5.40 14.67 18.84
N THR A 97 -6.42 15.53 18.88
CA THR A 97 -6.22 16.96 19.11
C THR A 97 -6.05 17.16 20.61
N ALA A 98 -4.81 17.07 21.09
CA ALA A 98 -4.50 17.35 22.49
C ALA A 98 -4.47 18.87 22.70
N SER A 99 -5.31 19.35 23.62
CA SER A 99 -5.22 20.72 24.16
C SER A 99 -4.22 20.71 25.32
N PHE A 100 -3.00 21.17 25.08
CA PHE A 100 -2.02 21.34 26.13
C PHE A 100 -2.31 22.62 26.90
N ALA A 101 -2.48 22.52 28.22
CA ALA A 101 -2.39 23.70 29.08
C ALA A 101 -0.95 24.24 28.99
N PRO A 102 -0.75 25.58 28.96
CA PRO A 102 0.59 26.14 28.96
C PRO A 102 1.36 25.63 30.18
N ALA A 103 2.47 24.93 29.94
CA ALA A 103 3.37 24.46 30.98
C ALA A 103 4.62 25.35 31.01
N THR A 104 4.94 25.89 32.18
CA THR A 104 6.19 26.62 32.39
C THR A 104 7.31 25.62 32.62
N LEU A 105 8.30 25.61 31.72
CA LEU A 105 9.49 24.80 31.86
C LEU A 105 10.55 25.59 32.65
N THR A 106 10.83 25.17 33.89
CA THR A 106 11.88 25.78 34.71
C THR A 106 13.20 25.08 34.46
N VAL A 107 14.15 25.77 33.81
CA VAL A 107 15.54 25.30 33.68
C VAL A 107 16.36 25.90 34.81
N SER A 108 16.87 25.05 35.69
CA SER A 108 17.83 25.45 36.73
C SER A 108 19.20 24.88 36.38
N ALA A 109 20.18 25.75 36.17
CA ALA A 109 21.58 25.34 36.12
C ALA A 109 22.07 25.15 37.56
N ARG A 110 22.62 23.97 37.88
CA ARG A 110 23.44 23.82 39.08
C ARG A 110 24.78 24.48 38.77
N PRO A 111 25.23 25.47 39.56
CA PRO A 111 26.62 25.90 39.45
C PRO A 111 27.49 24.68 39.77
N ASP A 112 28.46 24.39 38.90
CA ASP A 112 29.53 23.47 39.25
C ASP A 112 30.15 23.95 40.56
N ALA A 113 30.27 23.05 41.52
CA ALA A 113 30.96 23.33 42.77
C ALA A 113 32.37 23.80 42.39
N ALA A 114 32.62 25.10 42.54
CA ALA A 114 33.95 25.65 42.37
C ALA A 114 34.88 24.83 43.27
N ALA A 115 35.93 24.28 42.67
CA ALA A 115 36.98 23.60 43.37
C ALA A 115 37.62 24.60 44.35
N GLU A 116 37.22 24.53 45.62
CA GLU A 116 38.00 25.06 46.73
C GLU A 116 39.27 24.20 46.83
N GLY A 117 40.42 24.80 46.53
CA GLY A 117 41.70 24.12 46.58
C GLY A 117 42.86 25.07 46.31
N ASP A 118 43.25 25.78 47.37
CA ASP A 118 44.59 26.30 47.75
C ASP A 118 45.43 27.08 46.72
#